data_AF-A0A9C7VXW9-F1
#
_entry.id   AF-A0A9C7VXW9-F1
#
_cell.length_a   1.000
_cell.length_b   1.000
_cell.length_c   1.000
_cell.angle_alpha   90.00
_cell.angle_beta   90.00
_cell.angle_gamma   90.00
#
_symmetry.space_group_name_H-M   'P 1'
#
loop_
_entity.id
_entity.type
_entity.pdbx_description
1 polymer ?
#
loop_
_entity_poly.entity_id
_entity_poly.type
_entity_poly.pdbx_seq_one_letter_code
_entity_poly.pdbx_strand_id
1 'polypeptide(L)'
;MREEFGPYTTVLVAIINNQRDFAIARDEHWYRIPVKRAPARATGAPVLAFYQTKVFGSEAWAINYWARAWRWEVVKRIELLPDELSHPRAHDDY
;
A
#
# COMPACT_ATOMS: atom_id res chain seq x y z
N MET A 1 4.98 27.70 9.47
CA MET A 1 4.62 26.35 8.98
C MET A 1 5.87 25.49 9.07
N ARG A 2 5.87 24.40 9.84
CA ARG A 2 6.97 23.44 9.78
C ARG A 2 6.83 22.66 8.47
N GLU A 3 7.92 22.51 7.72
CA GLU A 3 7.96 21.59 6.58
C GLU A 3 7.61 20.18 7.09
N GLU A 4 6.53 19.61 6.59
CA GLU A 4 5.95 18.36 7.08
C GLU A 4 6.74 17.13 6.64
N PHE A 5 7.49 17.25 5.55
CA PHE A 5 8.43 16.25 5.03
C PHE A 5 9.76 16.93 4.70
N GLY A 6 10.87 16.25 5.00
CA GLY A 6 12.22 16.73 4.73
C GLY A 6 12.86 15.98 3.57
N PRO A 7 14.06 16.39 3.13
CA PRO A 7 14.80 15.73 2.05
C PRO A 7 15.16 14.27 2.33
N TYR A 8 15.09 13.85 3.61
CA TYR A 8 15.35 12.48 4.05
C TYR A 8 14.08 11.71 4.46
N THR A 9 12.89 12.18 4.06
CA THR A 9 11.65 11.48 4.34
C THR A 9 11.61 10.14 3.60
N THR A 10 11.48 9.06 4.35
CA THR A 10 11.28 7.72 3.79
C THR A 10 9.93 7.63 3.10
N VAL A 11 9.93 7.10 1.87
CA VAL A 11 8.72 6.80 1.10
C VAL A 11 8.66 5.29 0.87
N LEU A 12 7.53 4.66 1.22
CA LEU A 12 7.28 3.28 0.82
C LEU A 12 6.63 3.30 -0.58
N VAL A 13 7.37 2.83 -1.58
CA VAL A 13 6.86 2.66 -2.94
C VAL A 13 6.26 1.27 -3.09
N ALA A 14 4.92 1.22 -3.19
CA ALA A 14 4.17 0.01 -3.45
C ALA A 14 4.04 -0.23 -4.96
N ILE A 15 4.40 -1.43 -5.42
CA ILE A 15 4.12 -1.85 -6.80
C ILE A 15 2.66 -2.28 -6.88
N ILE A 16 1.84 -1.53 -7.62
CA ILE A 16 0.44 -1.84 -7.78
C ILE A 16 0.18 -2.47 -9.14
N ASN A 17 -0.16 -3.76 -9.12
CA ASN A 17 -0.26 -4.60 -10.31
C ASN A 17 -1.69 -5.03 -10.67
N ASN A 18 -2.69 -4.55 -9.94
CA ASN A 18 -4.09 -4.79 -10.22
C ASN A 18 -4.92 -3.55 -9.83
N GLN A 19 -6.03 -3.35 -10.54
CA GLN A 19 -6.89 -2.18 -10.35
C GLN A 19 -7.72 -2.26 -9.07
N ARG A 20 -8.01 -3.46 -8.55
CA ARG A 20 -8.78 -3.66 -7.31
C ARG A 20 -8.05 -3.06 -6.11
N ASP A 21 -6.76 -3.34 -5.96
CA ASP A 21 -5.95 -2.80 -4.87
C ASP A 21 -5.82 -1.28 -4.96
N PHE A 22 -5.81 -0.72 -6.18
CA PHE A 22 -5.76 0.73 -6.36
C PHE A 22 -7.10 1.38 -6.01
N ALA A 23 -8.22 0.75 -6.40
CA ALA A 23 -9.55 1.21 -6.01
C ALA A 23 -9.72 1.20 -4.49
N ILE A 24 -9.29 0.14 -3.80
CA ILE A 24 -9.28 0.08 -2.34
C ILE A 24 -8.44 1.23 -1.75
N ALA A 25 -7.20 1.43 -2.24
CA ALA A 25 -6.34 2.50 -1.74
C ALA A 25 -6.94 3.90 -1.95
N ARG A 26 -7.62 4.12 -3.07
CA ARG A 26 -8.24 5.39 -3.44
C ARG A 26 -9.54 5.65 -2.70
N ASP A 27 -10.43 4.65 -2.64
CA ASP A 27 -11.82 4.82 -2.20
C ASP A 27 -11.98 4.49 -0.71
N GLU A 28 -11.23 3.50 -0.21
CA GLU A 28 -11.28 3.05 1.18
C GLU A 28 -10.12 3.58 2.03
N HIS A 29 -9.15 4.27 1.42
CA HIS A 29 -8.04 4.95 2.08
C HIS A 29 -7.07 4.04 2.87
N TRP A 30 -6.96 2.77 2.47
CA TRP A 30 -6.00 1.83 3.07
C TRP A 30 -5.28 1.01 2.00
N TYR A 31 -4.05 0.59 2.30
CA TYR A 31 -3.26 -0.31 1.45
C TYR A 31 -2.66 -1.42 2.30
N ARG A 32 -2.39 -2.59 1.71
CA ARG A 32 -1.89 -3.77 2.42
C ARG A 32 -0.64 -4.36 1.78
N ILE A 33 0.26 -4.87 2.61
CA ILE A 33 1.43 -5.64 2.20
C ILE A 33 1.58 -6.81 3.16
N PRO A 34 1.86 -8.05 2.73
CA PRO A 34 2.11 -9.13 3.67
C PRO A 34 3.28 -8.77 4.60
N VAL A 35 3.13 -8.94 5.92
CA VAL A 35 4.18 -8.60 6.91
C VAL A 35 5.50 -9.30 6.57
N LYS A 36 5.44 -10.56 6.12
CA LYS A 36 6.60 -11.38 5.68
C LYS A 36 7.37 -10.78 4.50
N ARG A 37 6.78 -9.83 3.76
CA ARG A 37 7.36 -9.16 2.59
C ARG A 37 7.57 -7.66 2.80
N ALA A 38 7.11 -7.12 3.93
CA ALA A 38 7.23 -5.70 4.22
C ALA A 38 8.71 -5.33 4.43
N PRO A 39 9.23 -4.30 3.73
CA PRO A 39 10.60 -3.87 3.91
C PRO A 39 10.78 -3.21 5.28
N ALA A 40 11.58 -3.82 6.16
CA ALA A 40 11.77 -3.38 7.54
C ALA A 40 12.13 -1.89 7.69
N ARG A 41 12.86 -1.31 6.73
CA ARG A 41 13.27 0.10 6.73
C ARG A 41 12.16 1.09 6.36
N ALA A 42 11.14 0.64 5.65
CA ALA A 42 10.08 1.50 5.14
C ALA A 42 8.71 1.21 5.78
N THR A 43 8.61 0.17 6.62
CA THR A 43 7.51 0.04 7.58
C THR A 43 7.48 1.27 8.49
N GLY A 44 6.31 1.92 8.59
CA GLY A 44 6.17 3.19 9.31
C GLY A 44 6.58 4.42 8.50
N ALA A 45 6.88 4.28 7.20
CA ALA A 45 7.07 5.43 6.32
C ALA A 45 5.82 6.34 6.36
N PRO A 46 5.99 7.66 6.50
CA PRO A 46 4.88 8.60 6.58
C PRO A 46 4.23 8.86 5.21
N VAL A 47 4.82 8.37 4.13
CA VAL A 47 4.33 8.52 2.76
C VAL A 47 4.30 7.16 2.06
N LEU A 48 3.16 6.88 1.43
CA LEU A 48 2.96 5.77 0.50
C LEU A 48 2.89 6.32 -0.92
N ALA A 49 3.61 5.69 -1.84
CA ALA A 49 3.57 6.01 -3.26
C ALA A 49 3.25 4.74 -4.05
N PHE A 50 2.50 4.87 -5.15
CA PHE A 50 2.02 3.73 -5.93
C PHE A 50 2.66 3.72 -7.31
N TYR A 51 3.59 2.79 -7.54
CA TYR A 51 4.14 2.54 -8.87
C TYR A 51 3.15 1.71 -9.69
N GLN A 52 2.56 2.33 -10.70
CA GLN A 52 1.54 1.74 -11.54
C GLN A 52 2.17 0.88 -12.63
N THR A 53 1.78 -0.38 -12.70
CA THR A 53 2.26 -1.30 -13.75
C THR A 53 1.46 -1.16 -15.06
N LYS A 54 1.76 -1.99 -16.06
CA LYS A 54 1.09 -2.01 -17.37
C LYS A 54 -0.44 -2.07 -17.34
N VAL A 55 -1.05 -2.55 -16.25
CA VAL A 55 -2.52 -2.67 -16.13
C VAL A 55 -3.24 -1.31 -16.04
N PHE A 56 -2.48 -0.22 -15.88
CA PHE A 56 -2.96 1.16 -15.79
C PHE A 56 -2.87 1.94 -17.12
N GLY A 57 -2.52 1.28 -18.22
CA GLY A 57 -2.58 1.89 -19.57
C GLY A 57 -1.72 3.15 -19.68
N SER A 58 -2.36 4.29 -19.97
CA SER A 58 -1.68 5.59 -20.12
C SER A 58 -0.96 6.08 -18.86
N GLU A 59 -1.35 5.57 -17.69
CA GLU A 59 -0.70 5.90 -16.40
C GLU A 59 0.39 4.88 -16.01
N ALA A 60 0.66 3.88 -16.84
CA ALA A 60 1.62 2.84 -16.52
C ALA A 60 3.07 3.35 -16.43
N TRP A 61 3.88 2.60 -15.70
CA TRP A 61 5.32 2.78 -15.52
C TRP A 61 5.75 4.06 -14.81
N ALA A 62 4.84 4.65 -14.05
CA ALA A 62 5.10 5.84 -13.26
C ALA A 62 4.47 5.74 -11.87
N ILE A 63 4.91 6.64 -10.99
CA ILE A 63 4.21 6.95 -9.74
C ILE A 63 3.36 8.19 -10.03
N ASN A 64 2.06 8.00 -10.29
CA ASN A 64 1.15 9.15 -10.48
C ASN A 64 0.41 9.51 -9.18
N TYR A 65 0.36 8.60 -8.21
CA TYR A 65 -0.42 8.76 -6.98
C TYR A 65 0.43 8.46 -5.74
N TRP A 66 0.23 9.28 -4.71
CA TRP A 66 0.81 9.11 -3.38
C TRP A 66 -0.18 9.59 -2.32
N ALA A 67 0.00 9.12 -1.10
CA ALA A 67 -0.80 9.50 0.05
C ALA A 67 0.04 9.52 1.33
N ARG A 68 -0.44 10.26 2.32
CA ARG A 68 0.11 10.21 3.68
C ARG A 68 -0.32 8.93 4.37
N ALA A 69 0.61 8.27 5.04
CA ALA A 69 0.31 7.15 5.91
C ALA A 69 0.12 7.64 7.35
N TRP A 70 -1.14 7.70 7.78
CA TRP A 70 -1.48 8.15 9.14
C TRP A 70 -1.29 7.06 10.19
N ARG A 71 -1.51 5.82 9.80
CA ARG A 71 -1.50 4.66 10.69
C ARG A 71 -0.95 3.44 9.96
N TRP A 72 -0.27 2.59 10.73
CA TRP A 72 0.18 1.27 10.33
C TRP A 72 -0.33 0.28 11.38
N GLU A 73 -0.90 -0.82 10.92
CA GLU A 73 -1.43 -1.88 11.77
C GLU A 73 -1.05 -3.23 11.19
N VAL A 74 -0.96 -4.22 12.07
CA VAL A 74 -0.86 -5.62 11.67
C VAL A 74 -2.22 -6.26 11.89
N VAL A 75 -2.81 -6.76 10.81
CA VAL A 75 -4.12 -7.43 10.82
C VAL A 75 -4.06 -8.70 9.98
N LYS A 76 -5.05 -9.57 10.11
CA LYS A 76 -5.17 -10.75 9.22
C LYS A 76 -5.73 -10.34 7.87
N ARG A 77 -5.30 -11.01 6.80
CA ARG A 77 -5.87 -10.80 5.45
C ARG A 77 -7.39 -10.89 5.44
N ILE A 78 -7.95 -11.85 6.16
CA ILE A 78 -9.40 -12.08 6.26
C ILE A 78 -10.16 -10.89 6.86
N GLU A 79 -9.52 -10.07 7.69
CA GLU A 79 -10.12 -8.85 8.24
C GLU A 79 -10.17 -7.73 7.19
N LEU A 80 -9.19 -7.70 6.29
CA LEU A 80 -9.13 -6.74 5.18
C LEU A 80 -10.00 -7.15 3.99
N LEU A 81 -10.14 -8.45 3.76
CA LEU A 81 -10.78 -9.03 2.58
C LEU A 81 -11.72 -10.18 3.01
N PRO A 82 -12.86 -9.87 3.64
CA PRO A 82 -13.75 -10.87 4.21
C PRO A 82 -14.34 -11.83 3.16
N ASP A 83 -14.47 -11.39 1.90
CA ASP A 83 -14.97 -12.23 0.80
C ASP A 83 -13.96 -13.28 0.32
N GLU A 84 -12.73 -13.27 0.83
CA GLU A 84 -11.64 -14.19 0.44
C GLU A 84 -11.35 -15.27 1.49
N LEU A 85 -12.40 -15.82 2.12
CA LEU A 85 -12.29 -16.81 3.20
C LEU A 85 -11.43 -18.04 2.84
N SER A 86 -11.56 -18.55 1.61
CA SER A 86 -10.85 -19.74 1.14
C SER A 86 -9.45 -19.45 0.60
N HIS A 87 -8.97 -18.21 0.69
CA HIS A 87 -7.66 -17.84 0.17
C HIS A 87 -6.56 -18.55 0.99
N PRO A 88 -5.51 -19.13 0.38
CA PRO A 88 -4.44 -19.85 1.10
C PRO A 88 -3.71 -19.02 2.16
N ARG A 89 -3.86 -17.70 2.10
CA ARG A 89 -3.25 -16.70 3.00
C ARG A 89 -4.27 -15.93 3.84
N ALA A 90 -5.50 -16.43 3.99
CA ALA A 90 -6.55 -15.73 4.73
C ALA A 90 -6.12 -15.38 6.17
N HIS A 91 -5.31 -16.24 6.81
CA HIS A 91 -4.83 -16.07 8.18
C HIS A 91 -3.38 -15.55 8.29
N ASP A 92 -2.75 -15.16 7.18
CA ASP A 92 -1.45 -14.49 7.21
C ASP A 92 -1.59 -13.06 7.72
N ASP A 93 -0.52 -12.55 8.35
CA ASP A 93 -0.41 -11.16 8.79
C ASP A 93 -0.08 -10.22 7.62
N TYR A 94 -0.83 -9.12 7.55
CA TYR A 94 -0.71 -8.03 6.59
C TYR A 94 -0.60 -6.70 7.34
#